data_AF-A0A1I7U4Y7-F1
#
_entry.id   AF-A0A1I7U4Y7-F1
#
_cell.length_a   1.000
_cell.length_b   1.000
_cell.length_c   1.000
_cell.angle_alpha   90.00
_cell.angle_beta   90.00
_cell.angle_gamma   90.00
#
_symmetry.space_group_name_H-M   'P 1'
#
loop_
_entity.id
_entity.type
_entity.pdbx_description
1 polymer ?
#
loop_
_entity_poly.entity_id
_entity_poly.type
_entity_poly.pdbx_seq_one_letter_code
_entity_poly.pdbx_strand_id
1 'polypeptide(L)'
;MITKSSFQDTRNAAISSLIPAGAAVAAFASFAKDQQVADWWSSLKKPNWAPQDVRLYSAIDLITLTPLGYASYLVYKNGGGFDYNDTKLALGLYGASVTLAIATIPIVKHRELGCLWKNTSVVSLTATAAAFAFYKIDKKAGALLVPFALWTAFYAYLAYSIKKENDPIKDL
;
A
#
# COMPACT_ATOMS: atom_id res chain seq x y z
N MET A 1 -17.31 -3.42 34.42
CA MET A 1 -18.26 -4.07 33.48
C MET A 1 -18.10 -3.45 32.07
N ILE A 2 -16.89 -3.52 31.46
CA ILE A 2 -16.55 -2.86 30.17
C ILE A 2 -16.07 -3.88 29.10
N THR A 3 -16.09 -5.18 29.39
CA THR A 3 -15.36 -6.17 28.57
C THR A 3 -16.19 -6.85 27.47
N LYS A 4 -17.52 -6.85 27.53
CA LYS A 4 -18.35 -7.57 26.54
C LYS A 4 -18.66 -6.78 25.26
N SER A 5 -18.95 -5.48 25.35
CA SER A 5 -19.26 -4.67 24.15
C SER A 5 -18.01 -4.45 23.31
N SER A 6 -16.89 -4.03 23.92
CA SER A 6 -15.61 -3.81 23.22
C SER A 6 -15.13 -5.02 22.40
N PHE A 7 -15.32 -6.25 22.91
CA PHE A 7 -14.91 -7.46 22.22
C PHE A 7 -15.84 -7.81 21.04
N GLN A 8 -17.13 -7.54 21.19
CA GLN A 8 -18.13 -7.72 20.13
C GLN A 8 -17.90 -6.69 19.00
N ASP A 9 -17.63 -5.45 19.34
CA ASP A 9 -17.33 -4.37 18.39
C ASP A 9 -15.99 -4.63 17.67
N THR A 10 -14.99 -5.16 18.39
CA THR A 10 -13.72 -5.63 17.83
C THR A 10 -13.92 -6.75 16.81
N ARG A 11 -14.76 -7.74 17.13
CA ARG A 11 -15.07 -8.85 16.22
C ARG A 11 -15.80 -8.36 14.97
N ASN A 12 -16.77 -7.46 15.15
CA ASN A 12 -17.55 -6.91 14.05
C ASN A 12 -16.70 -6.02 13.14
N ALA A 13 -15.78 -5.21 13.70
CA ALA A 13 -14.82 -4.42 12.92
C ALA A 13 -13.84 -5.30 12.15
N ALA A 14 -13.31 -6.36 12.77
CA ALA A 14 -12.44 -7.32 12.10
C ALA A 14 -13.18 -8.00 10.93
N ILE A 15 -14.39 -8.50 11.15
CA ILE A 15 -15.21 -9.13 10.11
C ILE A 15 -15.57 -8.13 9.00
N SER A 16 -15.90 -6.90 9.36
CA SER A 16 -16.23 -5.83 8.39
C SER A 16 -15.02 -5.45 7.54
N SER A 17 -13.80 -5.47 8.09
CA SER A 17 -12.56 -5.19 7.35
C SER A 17 -12.11 -6.32 6.42
N LEU A 18 -12.53 -7.57 6.68
CA LEU A 18 -12.19 -8.73 5.85
C LEU A 18 -12.86 -8.69 4.47
N ILE A 19 -14.06 -8.08 4.35
CA ILE A 19 -14.79 -8.03 3.09
C ILE A 19 -14.06 -7.09 2.08
N PRO A 20 -13.73 -5.84 2.42
CA PRO A 20 -12.93 -4.97 1.55
C PRO A 20 -11.53 -5.54 1.27
N ALA A 21 -10.88 -6.15 2.27
CA ALA A 21 -9.57 -6.75 2.10
C ALA A 21 -9.60 -7.94 1.13
N GLY A 22 -10.59 -8.83 1.26
CA GLY A 22 -10.79 -9.95 0.35
C GLY A 22 -11.09 -9.50 -1.08
N ALA A 23 -11.93 -8.46 -1.25
CA ALA A 23 -12.20 -7.87 -2.55
C ALA A 23 -10.95 -7.25 -3.18
N ALA A 24 -10.13 -6.54 -2.39
CA ALA A 24 -8.87 -5.97 -2.86
C ALA A 24 -7.87 -7.06 -3.29
N VAL A 25 -7.74 -8.15 -2.52
CA VAL A 25 -6.90 -9.30 -2.88
C VAL A 25 -7.40 -9.97 -4.16
N ALA A 26 -8.71 -10.16 -4.32
CA ALA A 26 -9.28 -10.74 -5.53
C ALA A 26 -9.06 -9.85 -6.77
N ALA A 27 -9.21 -8.53 -6.61
CA ALA A 27 -8.94 -7.56 -7.67
C ALA A 27 -7.44 -7.57 -8.05
N PHE A 28 -6.55 -7.62 -7.07
CA PHE A 28 -5.10 -7.71 -7.30
C PHE A 28 -4.72 -9.03 -7.97
N ALA A 29 -5.28 -10.16 -7.53
CA ALA A 29 -5.05 -11.46 -8.15
C ALA A 29 -5.56 -11.53 -9.60
N SER A 30 -6.68 -10.86 -9.89
CA SER A 30 -7.21 -10.76 -11.26
C SER A 30 -6.33 -9.88 -12.14
N PHE A 31 -5.85 -8.76 -11.59
CA PHE A 31 -4.90 -7.87 -12.26
C PHE A 31 -3.55 -8.54 -12.53
N ALA A 32 -3.03 -9.33 -11.58
CA ALA A 32 -1.77 -10.07 -11.75
C ALA A 32 -1.85 -11.15 -12.84
N LYS A 33 -3.05 -11.56 -13.25
CA LYS A 33 -3.31 -12.51 -14.34
C LYS A 33 -3.63 -11.83 -15.68
N ASP A 34 -3.67 -10.51 -15.72
CA ASP A 34 -3.96 -9.76 -16.94
C ASP A 34 -2.75 -9.83 -17.89
N GLN A 35 -2.87 -10.67 -18.93
CA GLN A 35 -1.78 -10.92 -19.87
C GLN A 35 -1.34 -9.64 -20.60
N GLN A 36 -2.26 -8.73 -20.91
CA GLN A 36 -1.90 -7.48 -21.60
C GLN A 36 -1.05 -6.58 -20.72
N VAL A 37 -1.34 -6.55 -19.41
CA VAL A 37 -0.53 -5.84 -18.43
C VAL A 37 0.83 -6.52 -18.26
N ALA A 38 0.87 -7.86 -18.19
CA ALA A 38 2.12 -8.60 -18.07
C ALA A 38 3.03 -8.41 -19.30
N ASP A 39 2.47 -8.45 -20.50
CA ASP A 39 3.20 -8.25 -21.76
C ASP A 39 3.71 -6.81 -21.87
N TRP A 40 2.87 -5.82 -21.53
CA TRP A 40 3.30 -4.43 -21.46
C TRP A 40 4.39 -4.23 -20.42
N TRP A 41 4.21 -4.74 -19.20
CA TRP A 41 5.22 -4.63 -18.16
C TRP A 41 6.53 -5.26 -18.62
N SER A 42 6.48 -6.42 -19.28
CA SER A 42 7.66 -7.12 -19.80
C SER A 42 8.38 -6.35 -20.90
N SER A 43 7.66 -5.62 -21.76
CA SER A 43 8.27 -4.84 -22.86
C SER A 43 9.01 -3.58 -22.41
N LEU A 44 8.74 -3.07 -21.20
CA LEU A 44 9.45 -1.93 -20.63
C LEU A 44 10.92 -2.25 -20.37
N LYS A 45 11.79 -1.29 -20.69
CA LYS A 45 13.19 -1.31 -20.26
C LYS A 45 13.25 -1.18 -18.73
N LYS A 46 13.88 -2.14 -18.07
CA LYS A 46 14.01 -2.20 -16.61
C LYS A 46 15.49 -2.16 -16.23
N PRO A 47 15.84 -1.54 -15.09
CA PRO A 47 17.20 -1.58 -14.61
C PRO A 47 17.60 -2.99 -14.16
N ASN A 48 18.89 -3.31 -14.24
CA ASN A 48 19.42 -4.66 -14.00
C ASN A 48 19.17 -5.19 -12.58
N TRP A 49 18.92 -4.30 -11.61
CA TRP A 49 18.63 -4.67 -10.22
C TRP A 49 17.15 -4.98 -9.98
N ALA A 50 16.25 -4.64 -10.91
CA ALA A 50 14.83 -4.87 -10.72
C ALA A 50 14.51 -6.37 -10.84
N PRO A 51 13.76 -6.95 -9.89
CA PRO A 51 13.30 -8.32 -10.03
C PRO A 51 12.54 -8.53 -11.35
N GLN A 52 12.88 -9.60 -12.07
CA GLN A 52 12.22 -9.95 -13.32
C GLN A 52 10.93 -10.76 -13.08
N ASP A 53 10.87 -11.50 -11.96
CA ASP A 53 9.71 -12.32 -11.61
C ASP A 53 8.63 -11.50 -10.89
N VAL A 54 7.49 -11.31 -11.57
CA VAL A 54 6.27 -10.67 -11.05
C VAL A 54 5.72 -11.35 -9.78
N ARG A 55 6.01 -12.64 -9.57
CA ARG A 55 5.58 -13.40 -8.40
C ARG A 55 6.32 -12.97 -7.14
N LEU A 56 7.58 -12.55 -7.26
CA LEU A 56 8.35 -12.07 -6.12
C LEU A 56 7.75 -10.78 -5.55
N TYR A 57 7.35 -9.85 -6.43
CA TYR A 57 6.66 -8.62 -6.03
C TYR A 57 5.37 -8.94 -5.27
N SER A 58 4.53 -9.81 -5.86
CA SER A 58 3.26 -10.25 -5.24
C SER A 58 3.46 -10.91 -3.88
N ALA A 59 4.51 -11.71 -3.71
CA ALA A 59 4.80 -12.37 -2.44
C ALA A 59 5.18 -11.34 -1.35
N ILE A 60 6.01 -10.35 -1.69
CA ILE A 60 6.42 -9.30 -0.75
C ILE A 60 5.24 -8.36 -0.44
N ASP A 61 4.39 -8.07 -1.43
CA ASP A 61 3.13 -7.34 -1.21
C ASP A 61 2.28 -8.04 -0.15
N LEU A 62 2.06 -9.35 -0.27
CA LEU A 62 1.29 -10.11 0.73
C LEU A 62 1.90 -10.07 2.12
N ILE A 63 3.22 -10.22 2.23
CA ILE A 63 3.94 -10.18 3.52
C ILE A 63 3.79 -8.80 4.16
N THR A 64 3.93 -7.73 3.39
CA THR A 64 3.89 -6.35 3.90
C THR A 64 2.47 -5.86 4.20
N LEU A 65 1.45 -6.37 3.51
CA LEU A 65 0.05 -6.03 3.71
C LEU A 65 -0.59 -6.75 4.91
N THR A 66 -0.16 -7.98 5.19
CA THR A 66 -0.69 -8.81 6.29
C THR A 66 -0.77 -8.10 7.66
N PRO A 67 0.30 -7.42 8.15
CA PRO A 67 0.26 -6.79 9.47
C PRO A 67 -0.56 -5.50 9.53
N LEU A 68 -0.94 -4.89 8.40
CA LEU A 68 -1.56 -3.57 8.35
C LEU A 68 -2.94 -3.52 9.01
N GLY A 69 -3.74 -4.58 8.83
CA GLY A 69 -5.05 -4.70 9.48
C GLY A 69 -4.92 -4.67 11.01
N TYR A 70 -3.98 -5.44 11.56
CA TYR A 70 -3.74 -5.44 12.99
C TYR A 70 -3.13 -4.13 13.50
N ALA A 71 -2.20 -3.52 12.75
CA ALA A 71 -1.61 -2.24 13.10
C ALA A 71 -2.65 -1.12 13.16
N SER A 72 -3.55 -1.04 12.17
CA SER A 72 -4.64 -0.05 12.17
C SER A 72 -5.63 -0.25 13.32
N TYR A 73 -5.91 -1.51 13.70
CA TYR A 73 -6.69 -1.82 14.89
C TYR A 73 -6.00 -1.34 16.17
N LEU A 74 -4.69 -1.57 16.33
CA LEU A 74 -3.94 -1.09 17.49
C LEU A 74 -4.00 0.44 17.61
N VAL A 75 -3.86 1.16 16.50
CA VAL A 75 -3.98 2.62 16.49
C VAL A 75 -5.38 3.09 16.84
N TYR A 76 -6.42 2.47 16.27
CA TYR A 76 -7.80 2.81 16.61
C TYR A 76 -8.06 2.58 18.10
N LYS A 77 -7.65 1.42 18.64
CA LYS A 77 -7.88 1.05 20.03
C LYS A 77 -7.09 1.93 21.01
N ASN A 78 -5.79 2.08 20.79
CA ASN A 78 -4.88 2.74 21.73
C ASN A 78 -4.90 4.27 21.56
N GLY A 79 -5.32 4.77 20.39
CA GLY A 79 -5.52 6.18 20.09
C GLY A 79 -6.89 6.74 20.49
N GLY A 80 -7.71 5.99 21.25
CA GLY A 80 -9.02 6.47 21.72
C GLY A 80 -10.07 6.59 20.60
N GLY A 81 -9.96 5.78 19.55
CA GLY A 81 -10.92 5.74 18.44
C GLY A 81 -10.93 7.01 17.60
N PHE A 82 -12.09 7.33 17.01
CA PHE A 82 -12.27 8.52 16.18
C PHE A 82 -12.55 9.79 16.99
N ASP A 83 -12.49 9.75 18.32
CA ASP A 83 -12.74 10.94 19.13
C ASP A 83 -11.56 11.92 19.07
N TYR A 84 -10.35 11.42 18.79
CA TYR A 84 -9.12 12.21 18.74
C TYR A 84 -8.66 12.51 17.31
N ASN A 85 -8.23 13.76 17.08
CA ASN A 85 -7.78 14.23 15.76
C ASN A 85 -6.50 13.53 15.30
N ASP A 86 -5.58 13.21 16.21
CA ASP A 86 -4.32 12.52 15.86
C ASP A 86 -4.59 11.11 15.33
N THR A 87 -5.53 10.39 15.94
CA THR A 87 -5.94 9.04 15.52
C THR A 87 -6.69 9.08 14.19
N LYS A 88 -7.59 10.06 14.00
CA LYS A 88 -8.24 10.31 12.70
C LYS A 88 -7.22 10.60 11.61
N LEU A 89 -6.23 11.46 11.88
CA LEU A 89 -5.19 11.82 10.93
C LEU A 89 -4.32 10.60 10.59
N ALA A 90 -3.89 9.83 11.59
CA ALA A 90 -3.10 8.63 11.41
C ALA A 90 -3.83 7.60 10.52
N LEU A 91 -5.08 7.29 10.87
CA LEU A 91 -5.91 6.36 10.10
C LEU A 91 -6.28 6.91 8.71
N GLY A 92 -6.44 8.24 8.59
CA GLY A 92 -6.67 8.92 7.32
C GLY A 92 -5.46 8.83 6.37
N LEU A 93 -4.25 9.06 6.88
CA LEU A 93 -3.00 8.88 6.12
C LEU A 93 -2.83 7.43 5.66
N TYR A 94 -3.10 6.47 6.57
CA TYR A 94 -3.09 5.05 6.24
C TYR A 94 -4.12 4.71 5.15
N GLY A 95 -5.37 5.14 5.32
CA GLY A 95 -6.44 4.93 4.34
C GLY A 95 -6.10 5.53 2.98
N ALA A 96 -5.59 6.76 2.95
CA ALA A 96 -5.12 7.41 1.73
C ALA A 96 -4.02 6.60 1.03
N SER A 97 -3.03 6.12 1.79
CA SER A 97 -1.94 5.31 1.23
C SER A 97 -2.46 4.02 0.57
N VAL A 98 -3.42 3.34 1.19
CA VAL A 98 -4.03 2.12 0.65
C VAL A 98 -4.90 2.42 -0.58
N THR A 99 -5.72 3.49 -0.54
CA THR A 99 -6.55 3.89 -1.70
C THR A 99 -5.67 4.26 -2.90
N LEU A 100 -4.59 5.01 -2.70
CA LEU A 100 -3.64 5.35 -3.74
C LEU A 100 -2.90 4.11 -4.26
N ALA A 101 -2.57 3.15 -3.39
CA ALA A 101 -1.97 1.89 -3.80
C ALA A 101 -2.91 1.11 -4.75
N ILE A 102 -4.20 1.01 -4.40
CA ILE A 102 -5.23 0.39 -5.26
C ILE A 102 -5.38 1.15 -6.60
N ALA A 103 -5.33 2.48 -6.56
CA ALA A 103 -5.39 3.32 -7.77
C ALA A 103 -4.24 3.08 -8.76
N THR A 104 -3.17 2.39 -8.35
CA THR A 104 -2.11 1.95 -9.26
C THR A 104 -2.61 0.97 -10.33
N ILE A 105 -3.62 0.15 -10.02
CA ILE A 105 -4.18 -0.86 -10.94
C ILE A 105 -4.68 -0.21 -12.25
N PRO A 106 -5.61 0.77 -12.23
CA PRO A 106 -6.06 1.42 -13.46
C PRO A 106 -4.93 2.20 -14.15
N ILE A 107 -4.01 2.83 -13.41
CA ILE A 107 -2.87 3.56 -14.01
C ILE A 107 -1.99 2.62 -14.85
N VAL A 108 -1.70 1.43 -14.33
CA VAL A 108 -0.94 0.41 -15.06
C VAL A 108 -1.72 -0.11 -16.26
N LYS A 109 -3.04 -0.31 -16.14
CA LYS A 109 -3.89 -0.70 -17.27
C LYS A 109 -3.90 0.34 -18.40
N HIS A 110 -3.85 1.62 -18.06
CA HIS A 110 -3.72 2.72 -19.03
C HIS A 110 -2.28 2.94 -19.53
N ARG A 111 -1.30 2.18 -19.03
CA ARG A 111 0.10 2.18 -19.48
C ARG A 111 0.82 3.53 -19.28
N GLU A 112 0.39 4.31 -18.28
CA GLU A 112 0.89 5.67 -18.05
C GLU A 112 2.06 5.69 -17.04
N LEU A 113 3.31 5.54 -17.52
CA LEU A 113 4.50 5.54 -16.65
C LEU A 113 4.68 6.83 -15.83
N GLY A 114 4.34 7.98 -16.41
CA GLY A 114 4.43 9.26 -15.70
C GLY A 114 3.48 9.35 -14.51
N CYS A 115 2.25 8.88 -14.68
CA CYS A 115 1.26 8.80 -13.61
C CYS A 115 1.62 7.72 -12.59
N LEU A 116 2.17 6.59 -13.04
CA LEU A 116 2.63 5.51 -12.17
C LEU A 116 3.69 5.98 -11.17
N TRP A 117 4.72 6.68 -11.65
CA TRP A 117 5.77 7.22 -10.79
C TRP A 117 5.23 8.26 -9.79
N LYS A 118 4.38 9.19 -10.24
CA LYS A 118 3.77 10.19 -9.35
C LYS A 118 2.92 9.52 -8.27
N ASN A 119 2.04 8.60 -8.67
CA ASN A 119 1.16 7.89 -7.74
C ASN A 119 1.95 7.09 -6.70
N THR A 120 2.90 6.25 -7.15
CA THR A 120 3.74 5.44 -6.24
C THR A 120 4.57 6.30 -5.28
N SER A 121 5.02 7.49 -5.72
CA SER A 121 5.69 8.46 -4.84
C SER A 121 4.74 8.98 -3.75
N VAL A 122 3.50 9.33 -4.09
CA VAL A 122 2.50 9.78 -3.10
C VAL A 122 2.11 8.64 -2.15
N VAL A 123 1.99 7.40 -2.66
CA VAL A 123 1.78 6.21 -1.82
C VAL A 123 2.92 6.08 -0.81
N SER A 124 4.17 6.17 -1.24
CA SER A 124 5.33 6.06 -0.35
C SER A 124 5.36 7.16 0.71
N LEU A 125 5.09 8.41 0.33
CA LEU A 125 5.04 9.54 1.26
C LEU A 125 3.92 9.38 2.30
N THR A 126 2.72 9.01 1.86
CA THR A 126 1.57 8.81 2.75
C THR A 126 1.75 7.59 3.65
N ALA A 127 2.31 6.49 3.14
CA ALA A 127 2.63 5.30 3.94
C ALA A 127 3.69 5.60 5.00
N THR A 128 4.72 6.38 4.65
CA THR A 128 5.77 6.80 5.60
C THR A 128 5.20 7.72 6.68
N ALA A 129 4.36 8.69 6.29
CA ALA A 129 3.67 9.57 7.23
C ALA A 129 2.73 8.79 8.15
N ALA A 130 1.99 7.80 7.61
CA ALA A 130 1.15 6.91 8.40
C ALA A 130 1.97 6.08 9.38
N ALA A 131 3.11 5.50 8.97
CA ALA A 131 3.99 4.74 9.85
C ALA A 131 4.51 5.59 11.03
N PHE A 132 4.90 6.84 10.75
CA PHE A 132 5.32 7.79 11.80
C PHE A 132 4.18 8.15 12.75
N ALA A 133 2.99 8.48 12.22
CA ALA A 133 1.82 8.81 13.02
C ALA A 133 1.37 7.61 13.87
N PHE A 134 1.38 6.40 13.30
CA PHE A 134 1.11 5.15 14.01
C PHE A 134 2.10 4.96 15.15
N TYR A 135 3.40 5.18 14.90
CA TYR A 135 4.44 5.04 15.94
C TYR A 135 4.26 6.00 17.11
N LYS A 136 3.71 7.21 16.87
CA LYS A 136 3.40 8.19 17.92
C LYS A 136 2.25 7.75 18.82
N ILE A 137 1.28 7.01 18.28
CA ILE A 137 0.12 6.50 19.01
C ILE A 137 0.44 5.15 19.67
N ASP A 138 0.99 4.22 18.89
CA ASP A 138 1.41 2.89 19.33
C ASP A 138 2.69 2.46 18.63
N LYS A 139 3.77 2.27 19.41
CA LYS A 139 5.09 1.90 18.87
C LYS A 139 5.08 0.58 18.10
N LYS A 140 4.26 -0.40 18.52
CA LYS A 140 4.16 -1.70 17.83
C LYS A 140 3.43 -1.52 16.50
N ALA A 141 2.34 -0.75 16.46
CA ALA A 141 1.62 -0.46 15.24
C ALA A 141 2.50 0.28 14.23
N GLY A 142 3.27 1.27 14.67
CA GLY A 142 4.26 1.94 13.83
C GLY A 142 5.30 0.98 13.26
N ALA A 143 5.89 0.12 14.11
CA ALA A 143 6.86 -0.88 13.68
C ALA A 143 6.29 -1.88 12.66
N LEU A 144 5.02 -2.29 12.82
CA LEU A 144 4.31 -3.17 11.89
C LEU A 144 4.07 -2.53 10.51
N LEU A 145 4.00 -1.20 10.42
CA LEU A 145 3.86 -0.47 9.16
C LEU A 145 5.20 -0.25 8.43
N VAL A 146 6.34 -0.36 9.13
CA VAL A 146 7.66 -0.07 8.53
C VAL A 146 7.94 -0.91 7.27
N PRO A 147 7.70 -2.24 7.24
CA PRO A 147 7.92 -3.03 6.03
C PRO A 147 7.12 -2.52 4.82
N PHE A 148 5.86 -2.11 5.04
CA PHE A 148 5.01 -1.54 3.99
C PHE A 148 5.53 -0.18 3.51
N ALA A 149 5.94 0.71 4.41
CA ALA A 149 6.53 2.00 4.04
C ALA A 149 7.82 1.84 3.22
N LEU A 150 8.69 0.90 3.61
CA LEU A 150 9.91 0.60 2.87
C LEU A 150 9.61 0.01 1.48
N TRP A 151 8.63 -0.89 1.40
CA TRP A 151 8.26 -1.54 0.15
C TRP A 151 7.61 -0.56 -0.85
N THR A 152 6.76 0.34 -0.36
CA THR A 152 6.20 1.41 -1.20
C THR A 152 7.27 2.41 -1.66
N ALA A 153 8.29 2.69 -0.85
CA ALA A 153 9.46 3.49 -1.26
C ALA A 153 10.27 2.79 -2.35
N PHE A 154 10.46 1.48 -2.25
CA PHE A 154 11.06 0.68 -3.31
C PHE A 154 10.25 0.77 -4.62
N TYR A 155 8.93 0.66 -4.57
CA TYR A 155 8.08 0.84 -5.76
C TYR A 155 8.19 2.23 -6.37
N ALA A 156 8.24 3.29 -5.56
CA ALA A 156 8.42 4.65 -6.05
C ALA A 156 9.75 4.80 -6.81
N TYR A 157 10.83 4.24 -6.25
CA TYR A 157 12.14 4.24 -6.88
C TYR A 157 12.17 3.39 -8.16
N LEU A 158 11.56 2.20 -8.14
CA LEU A 158 11.40 1.35 -9.32
C LEU A 158 10.63 2.04 -10.45
N ALA A 159 9.49 2.65 -10.14
CA ALA A 159 8.70 3.38 -11.12
C ALA A 159 9.48 4.56 -11.71
N TYR A 160 10.25 5.29 -10.88
CA TYR A 160 11.14 6.35 -11.34
C TYR A 160 12.22 5.80 -12.30
N SER A 161 12.91 4.73 -11.93
CA SER A 161 13.97 4.15 -12.75
C SER A 161 13.44 3.61 -14.07
N ILE A 162 12.33 2.89 -14.07
CA ILE A 162 11.67 2.43 -15.30
C ILE A 162 11.28 3.63 -16.16
N LYS A 163 10.67 4.67 -15.58
CA LYS A 163 10.33 5.87 -16.34
C LYS A 163 11.57 6.50 -16.97
N LYS A 164 12.68 6.64 -16.23
CA LYS A 164 13.94 7.20 -16.73
C LYS A 164 14.50 6.41 -17.92
N GLU A 165 14.43 5.08 -17.89
CA GLU A 165 14.91 4.22 -18.99
C GLU A 165 14.02 4.24 -20.25
N ASN A 166 12.76 4.66 -20.12
CA ASN A 166 11.77 4.65 -21.20
C ASN A 166 11.33 6.06 -21.65
N ASP A 167 11.73 7.12 -20.95
CA ASP A 167 11.56 8.48 -21.42
C ASP A 167 12.39 8.69 -22.71
N PRO A 168 11.84 9.37 -23.72
CA PRO A 168 12.62 9.73 -24.90
C PRO A 168 13.83 10.57 -24.46
N ILE A 169 15.01 10.24 -24.98
CA ILE A 169 16.22 11.05 -24.80
C ILE A 169 15.86 12.45 -25.28
N LYS A 170 15.90 13.44 -24.39
CA LYS A 170 15.54 14.84 -24.71
C LYS A 170 16.67 15.61 -25.40
N ASP A 171 17.64 14.90 -25.97
CA ASP A 171 18.81 15.47 -26.61
C ASP A 171 18.76 15.19 -28.12
N LEU A 172 18.22 16.15 -28.87
CA LEU A 172 18.67 16.66 -30.18
C LEU A 172 17.94 17.97 -30.48
#